data_AF-A0A927E5I4-F1
#
_entry.id   AF-A0A927E5I4-F1
#
_cell.length_a   1.000
_cell.length_b   1.000
_cell.length_c   1.000
_cell.angle_alpha   90.00
_cell.angle_beta   90.00
_cell.angle_gamma   90.00
#
_symmetry.space_group_name_H-M   'P 1'
#
loop_
_entity.id
_entity.type
_entity.pdbx_description
1 polymer ?
#
loop_
_entity_poly.entity_id
_entity_poly.type
_entity_poly.pdbx_seq_one_letter_code
_entity_poly.pdbx_strand_id
1 'polypeptide(L)' 'MLGLLYRSESREVLMLANCSQQAVEVLLPPLAEGYWSPILEDKLYQDGLHGGKDARLALSGYGYRWFSRSLS' A
#
# COMPACT_ATOMS: atom_id res chain seq x y z
N MET A 1 0.70 5.53 -12.02
CA MET A 1 0.49 5.15 -10.61
C MET A 1 1.07 6.24 -9.73
N LEU A 2 0.40 6.55 -8.63
CA LEU A 2 0.85 7.49 -7.60
C LEU A 2 1.00 6.73 -6.28
N GLY A 3 2.15 6.91 -5.63
CA GLY A 3 2.42 6.39 -4.29
C GLY A 3 2.84 7.52 -3.37
N LEU A 4 2.25 7.58 -2.18
CA LEU A 4 2.55 8.57 -1.15
C LEU A 4 2.76 7.86 0.19
N LEU A 5 3.87 8.16 0.86
CA LEU A 5 4.14 7.67 2.21
C LEU A 5 4.08 8.86 3.17
N TYR A 6 3.02 8.90 3.98
CA TYR A 6 2.89 9.83 5.08
C TYR A 6 3.49 9.22 6.36
N ARG A 7 4.21 10.04 7.12
CA ARG A 7 4.81 9.64 8.40
C ARG A 7 4.50 10.70 9.45
N SER A 8 4.04 10.25 10.61
CA SER A 8 3.91 11.04 11.83
C SER A 8 4.68 10.37 12.97
N GLU A 9 4.64 10.98 14.16
CA GLU A 9 5.28 10.43 15.36
C GLU A 9 4.69 9.09 15.81
N SER A 10 3.44 8.80 15.48
CA SER A 10 2.71 7.62 15.97
C SER A 10 2.28 6.65 14.88
N ARG A 11 2.38 7.04 13.61
CA ARG A 11 1.82 6.26 12.51
C ARG A 11 2.50 6.55 11.18
N GLU A 12 2.56 5.52 10.34
CA GLU A 12 2.86 5.65 8.93
C GLU A 12 1.63 5.24 8.10
N VAL A 13 1.39 5.94 7.00
CA VAL A 13 0.32 5.63 6.05
C VAL A 13 0.87 5.61 4.63
N LEU A 14 0.78 4.44 3.98
CA LEU A 14 1.09 4.29 2.57
C LEU A 14 -0.21 4.38 1.78
N MET A 15 -0.27 5.30 0.81
CA MET A 15 -1.39 5.46 -0.12
C MET A 15 -0.91 5.14 -1.54
N LEU A 16 -1.63 4.25 -2.20
CA LEU A 16 -1.39 3.87 -3.59
C LEU A 16 -2.66 4.14 -4.40
N ALA A 17 -2.51 4.78 -5.55
CA ALA A 17 -3.58 5.01 -6.50
C ALA A 17 -3.11 4.72 -7.93
N ASN A 18 -3.90 3.94 -8.65
CA ASN A 18 -3.71 3.75 -10.07
C ASN A 18 -4.47 4.83 -10.84
N CYS A 19 -3.77 5.78 -11.45
CA CYS A 19 -4.39 6.86 -12.23
C CYS A 19 -4.66 6.48 -13.69
N SER A 20 -4.83 5.18 -13.98
CA SER A 20 -5.07 4.66 -15.33
C SER A 20 -6.15 3.60 -15.32
N GLN A 21 -6.77 3.38 -16.48
CA GLN A 21 -7.81 2.35 -16.65
C GLN A 21 -7.25 0.92 -16.68
N GLN A 22 -5.97 0.74 -17.01
CA GLN A 22 -5.35 -0.59 -17.05
C GLN A 22 -4.96 -1.01 -15.64
N ALA A 23 -5.15 -2.29 -15.31
CA ALA A 23 -4.62 -2.84 -14.06
C ALA A 23 -3.09 -2.81 -14.09
N VAL A 24 -2.46 -2.58 -12.94
CA VAL A 24 -1.01 -2.51 -12.80
C VAL A 24 -0.55 -3.36 -11.62
N GLU A 25 0.66 -3.89 -11.72
CA GLU A 25 1.39 -4.44 -10.57
C GLU A 25 2.41 -3.41 -10.11
N VAL A 26 2.44 -3.14 -8.81
CA VAL A 26 3.38 -2.21 -8.19
C VAL A 26 4.41 -3.00 -7.40
N LEU A 27 5.68 -2.83 -7.74
CA LEU A 27 6.80 -3.26 -6.92
C LEU A 27 7.14 -2.13 -5.94
N LEU A 28 6.92 -2.37 -4.65
CA LEU A 28 7.33 -1.47 -3.59
C LEU A 28 8.72 -1.87 -3.08
N PRO A 29 9.60 -0.89 -2.82
CA PRO A 29 10.83 -1.15 -2.08
C PRO A 29 10.51 -1.62 -0.65
N PRO A 30 11.48 -2.18 0.08
CA PRO A 30 11.26 -2.63 1.44
C PRO A 30 10.76 -1.48 2.32
N LEU A 31 9.59 -1.66 2.91
CA LEU A 31 9.03 -0.75 3.90
C LEU A 31 9.53 -1.11 5.29
N ALA A 32 9.34 -0.18 6.25
CA ALA A 32 9.64 -0.45 7.65
C ALA A 32 8.97 -1.75 8.14
N GLU A 33 9.71 -2.52 8.93
CA GLU A 33 9.28 -3.82 9.45
C GLU A 33 7.95 -3.74 10.22
N GLY A 34 7.26 -4.87 10.30
CA GLY A 34 5.98 -4.98 10.98
C GLY A 34 4.79 -5.06 10.04
N TYR A 35 3.61 -5.14 10.62
CA TYR A 35 2.38 -5.36 9.88
C TYR A 35 1.81 -4.03 9.37
N TRP A 36 1.52 -3.98 8.07
CA TRP A 36 0.85 -2.87 7.42
C TRP A 36 -0.61 -3.25 7.19
N SER A 37 -1.49 -2.76 8.05
CA SER A 37 -2.92 -3.09 7.98
C SER A 37 -3.56 -2.34 6.81
N PRO A 38 -4.34 -3.01 5.93
CA PRO A 38 -5.18 -2.30 4.97
C PRO A 38 -6.23 -1.51 5.74
N ILE A 39 -6.32 -0.20 5.47
CA ILE A 39 -7.29 0.70 6.12
C ILE A 39 -8.33 1.25 5.15
N LEU A 40 -8.02 1.24 3.85
CA LEU A 40 -8.93 1.62 2.78
C LEU A 40 -8.47 1.00 1.46
N GLU A 41 -9.27 0.11 0.88
CA GLU A 41 -8.95 -0.54 -0.40
C GLU A 41 -10.21 -0.97 -1.14
N ASP A 42 -10.10 -1.18 -2.45
CA ASP A 42 -11.13 -1.92 -3.18
C ASP A 42 -11.19 -3.36 -2.66
N LYS A 43 -12.40 -3.87 -2.39
CA LYS A 43 -12.65 -5.17 -1.74
C LYS A 43 -12.23 -6.42 -2.55
N LEU A 44 -11.46 -6.24 -3.61
CA LEU A 44 -11.13 -7.27 -4.60
C LEU A 44 -9.70 -7.79 -4.47
N TYR A 45 -8.87 -7.18 -3.62
CA TYR A 45 -7.48 -7.60 -3.45
C TYR A 45 -7.38 -8.79 -2.49
N GLN A 46 -6.57 -9.80 -2.85
CA GLN A 46 -6.33 -11.00 -2.04
C GLN A 46 -4.93 -11.04 -1.43
N ASP A 47 -4.06 -10.12 -1.85
CA ASP A 47 -2.71 -9.91 -1.35
C ASP A 47 -2.68 -8.87 -0.23
N GLY A 48 -1.62 -8.86 0.57
CA GLY A 48 -1.42 -7.93 1.69
C GLY A 48 -0.01 -7.36 1.72
N LEU A 49 0.24 -6.44 2.66
CA LEU A 49 1.52 -5.76 2.80
C LEU A 49 2.21 -6.15 4.11
N HIS A 50 3.42 -6.68 3.99
CA HIS A 50 4.27 -7.04 5.12
C HIS A 50 5.60 -6.27 5.00
N GLY A 51 5.99 -5.56 6.06
CA GLY A 51 7.23 -4.79 6.09
C GLY A 51 8.50 -5.66 6.03
N GLY A 52 9.65 -5.03 5.77
CA GLY A 52 10.97 -5.66 5.77
C GLY A 52 11.35 -6.41 4.49
N LYS A 53 10.44 -6.52 3.52
CA LYS A 53 10.69 -7.17 2.23
C LYS A 53 10.07 -6.39 1.08
N ASP A 54 10.55 -6.66 -0.13
CA ASP A 54 9.89 -6.21 -1.34
C ASP A 54 8.46 -6.76 -1.38
N ALA A 55 7.52 -5.92 -1.78
CA ALA A 55 6.12 -6.27 -1.92
C ALA A 55 5.63 -5.99 -3.34
N ARG A 56 4.96 -6.98 -3.94
CA ARG A 56 4.23 -6.80 -5.19
C ARG A 56 2.76 -6.70 -4.84
N LEU A 57 2.13 -5.59 -5.24
CA LEU A 57 0.72 -5.34 -4.99
C LEU A 57 0.00 -5.11 -6.31
N ALA A 58 -1.13 -5.77 -6.48
CA ALA A 58 -2.03 -5.49 -7.60
C ALA A 58 -2.86 -4.23 -7.32
N LEU A 59 -3.08 -3.43 -8.37
CA LEU A 59 -4.05 -2.34 -8.40
C LEU A 59 -4.91 -2.46 -9.66
N SER A 60 -6.23 -2.49 -9.48
CA SER A 60 -7.19 -2.47 -10.59
C SER A 60 -7.13 -1.13 -11.34
N GLY A 61 -7.81 -1.05 -12.50
CA GLY A 61 -8.00 0.21 -13.20
C GLY A 61 -8.71 1.23 -12.32
N TYR A 62 -8.12 2.41 -12.13
CA TYR A 62 -8.56 3.43 -11.20
C TYR A 62 -8.64 2.99 -9.72
N GLY A 63 -8.05 1.84 -9.38
CA GLY A 63 -8.07 1.30 -8.03
C GLY A 63 -7.13 2.01 -7.06
N TYR A 64 -7.38 1.82 -5.78
CA TYR A 64 -6.58 2.39 -4.69
C TYR A 64 -6.42 1.42 -3.52
N ARG A 65 -5.31 1.58 -2.79
CA ARG A 65 -5.01 0.82 -1.58
C ARG A 65 -4.23 1.66 -0.58
N TRP A 66 -4.69 1.68 0.65
CA TRP A 66 -4.13 2.47 1.73
C TRP A 66 -3.82 1.54 2.89
N PHE A 67 -2.60 1.62 3.40
CA PHE A 67 -2.12 0.80 4.50
C PHE A 67 -1.63 1.68 5.63
N SER A 68 -1.80 1.22 6.87
CA SER A 68 -1.33 1.90 8.07
C SER A 68 -0.42 1.01 8.89
N ARG A 69 0.65 1.58 9.44
CA ARG A 69 1.50 0.96 10.45
C ARG A 69 1.55 1.83 11.70
N SER A 70 1.29 1.24 12.87
CA SER A 70 1.47 1.92 14.16
C SER A 70 2.96 1.92 14.53
N LEU A 71 3.44 3.02 15.13
CA LEU A 71 4.82 3.15 15.62
C LEU A 71 4.96 2.91 17.14
N SER A 72 3.86 2.49 17.77
CA SER A 72 3.76 2.11 19.19
C SER A 72 4.64 0.92 19.56
#